data_AF-A0A7L0PEC6-F1
#
_entry.id   AF-A0A7L0PEC6-F1
#
_cell.length_a   1.000
_cell.length_b   1.000
_cell.length_c   1.000
_cell.angle_alpha   90.00
_cell.angle_beta   90.00
_cell.angle_gamma   90.00
#
_symmetry.space_group_name_H-M   'P 1'
#
loop_
_entity.id
_entity.type
_entity.pdbx_description
1 polymer ?
#
loop_
_entity_poly.entity_id
_entity_poly.type
_entity_poly.pdbx_seq_one_letter_code
_entity_poly.pdbx_strand_id
1 'polypeptide(L)'
;TSEQIEHLHRRFKQLSRDQLTIRKENFDSIPDLEFNPIRGKIVHAFFDKRNLRQESEGLADEINFEDFLTIMSYFRPIEMNMDEEQLDRFRKEKLKFLFHMYDSDHDGKITLQEYRNVVEELLSGNPHLEKESARSIADGAMMEAASICVGQMGPDQVYEGITFEDFLKMWQGIDIETKMHVRFLNMEPIAHCY
;
A
#
# COMPACT_ATOMS: atom_id res chain seq x y z
N THR A 1 9.89 -4.89 -19.62
CA THR A 1 10.11 -5.49 -20.96
C THR A 1 8.76 -5.71 -21.65
N SER A 2 8.74 -5.91 -22.98
CA SER A 2 7.48 -6.14 -23.72
C SER A 2 6.71 -7.36 -23.19
N GLU A 3 7.41 -8.43 -22.83
CA GLU A 3 6.81 -9.65 -22.26
C GLU A 3 6.11 -9.40 -20.92
N GLN A 4 6.69 -8.57 -20.05
CA GLN A 4 6.05 -8.20 -18.78
C GLN A 4 4.75 -7.43 -19.00
N ILE A 5 4.74 -6.52 -19.98
CA ILE A 5 3.55 -5.74 -20.33
C ILE A 5 2.46 -6.67 -20.87
N GLU A 6 2.82 -7.66 -21.68
CA GLU A 6 1.87 -8.65 -22.19
C GLU A 6 1.25 -9.49 -21.06
N HIS A 7 2.06 -9.96 -20.11
CA HIS A 7 1.56 -10.68 -18.93
C HIS A 7 0.61 -9.82 -18.09
N LEU A 8 0.97 -8.56 -17.84
CA LEU A 8 0.13 -7.61 -17.11
C LEU A 8 -1.17 -7.33 -17.87
N HIS A 9 -1.13 -7.21 -19.19
CA HIS A 9 -2.32 -7.03 -20.02
C HIS A 9 -3.25 -8.25 -19.95
N ARG A 10 -2.69 -9.47 -19.98
CA ARG A 10 -3.47 -10.71 -19.80
C ARG A 10 -4.15 -10.76 -18.42
N ARG A 11 -3.43 -10.38 -17.35
CA ARG A 11 -3.98 -10.29 -15.99
C ARG A 11 -5.06 -9.22 -15.88
N PHE A 12 -4.84 -8.06 -16.49
CA PHE A 12 -5.84 -6.99 -16.56
C PHE A 12 -7.12 -7.50 -17.19
N LYS A 13 -7.03 -8.19 -18.34
CA LYS A 13 -8.19 -8.77 -19.05
C LYS A 13 -8.91 -9.83 -18.24
N GLN A 14 -8.18 -10.70 -17.53
CA GLN A 14 -8.79 -11.68 -16.63
C GLN A 14 -9.57 -11.00 -15.50
N LEU A 15 -8.97 -10.01 -14.85
CA LEU A 15 -9.58 -9.29 -13.74
C LEU A 15 -10.78 -8.45 -14.19
N SER A 16 -10.65 -7.75 -15.32
CA SER A 16 -11.71 -6.93 -15.92
C SER A 16 -12.82 -7.75 -16.57
N ARG A 17 -12.67 -9.08 -16.69
CA ARG A 17 -13.59 -9.95 -17.46
C ARG A 17 -13.75 -9.45 -18.90
N ASP A 18 -12.61 -9.25 -19.54
CA ASP A 18 -12.41 -8.72 -20.90
C ASP A 18 -12.89 -7.27 -21.15
N GLN A 19 -13.40 -6.58 -20.12
CA GLN A 19 -13.79 -5.17 -20.21
C GLN A 19 -12.57 -4.25 -20.38
N LEU A 20 -12.85 -2.98 -20.72
CA LEU A 20 -11.83 -1.93 -20.89
C LEU A 20 -11.34 -1.34 -19.57
N THR A 21 -12.10 -1.52 -18.49
CA THR A 21 -11.82 -0.97 -17.16
C THR A 21 -12.07 -2.01 -16.07
N ILE A 22 -11.46 -1.81 -14.91
CA ILE A 22 -11.64 -2.61 -13.69
C ILE A 22 -12.42 -1.77 -12.67
N ARG A 23 -13.43 -2.36 -12.05
CA ARG A 23 -14.19 -1.81 -10.92
C ARG A 23 -13.80 -2.51 -9.62
N LYS A 24 -14.21 -1.95 -8.48
CA LYS A 24 -13.89 -2.51 -7.15
C LYS A 24 -14.37 -3.94 -6.99
N GLU A 25 -15.55 -4.27 -7.53
CA GLU A 25 -16.17 -5.60 -7.43
C GLU A 25 -15.39 -6.66 -8.22
N ASN A 26 -14.58 -6.27 -9.20
CA ASN A 26 -13.72 -7.22 -9.90
C ASN A 26 -12.71 -7.87 -8.94
N PHE A 27 -12.26 -7.16 -7.90
CA PHE A 27 -11.34 -7.70 -6.89
C PHE A 27 -11.99 -8.74 -5.96
N ASP A 28 -13.32 -8.89 -5.97
CA ASP A 28 -14.01 -9.98 -5.25
C ASP A 28 -13.72 -11.34 -5.88
N SER A 29 -13.29 -11.36 -7.15
CA SER A 29 -12.96 -12.59 -7.87
C SER A 29 -11.54 -13.12 -7.61
N ILE A 30 -10.74 -12.45 -6.78
CA ILE A 30 -9.35 -12.84 -6.48
C ILE A 30 -9.33 -13.66 -5.17
N PRO A 31 -9.15 -15.01 -5.23
CA PRO A 31 -9.22 -15.86 -4.04
C PRO A 31 -8.13 -15.52 -3.02
N ASP A 32 -6.93 -15.19 -3.48
CA ASP A 32 -5.80 -14.83 -2.61
C ASP A 32 -6.04 -13.55 -1.80
N LEU A 33 -7.02 -12.72 -2.20
CA LEU A 33 -7.42 -11.54 -1.44
C LEU A 33 -8.55 -11.82 -0.45
N GLU A 34 -9.31 -12.90 -0.58
CA GLU A 34 -10.54 -13.14 0.19
C GLU A 34 -10.30 -13.10 1.70
N PHE A 35 -9.24 -13.76 2.15
CA PHE A 35 -8.85 -13.83 3.57
C PHE A 35 -7.69 -12.91 3.92
N ASN A 36 -7.32 -11.99 3.03
CA ASN A 36 -6.26 -11.03 3.32
C ASN A 36 -6.80 -9.93 4.25
N PRO A 37 -6.28 -9.76 5.48
CA PRO A 37 -6.85 -8.82 6.44
C PRO A 37 -6.84 -7.36 5.97
N ILE A 38 -5.88 -7.00 5.13
CA ILE A 38 -5.75 -5.64 4.57
C ILE A 38 -6.32 -5.53 3.15
N ARG A 39 -7.17 -6.50 2.74
CA ARG A 39 -7.84 -6.50 1.42
C ARG A 39 -8.48 -5.15 1.11
N GLY A 40 -9.24 -4.58 2.07
CA GLY A 40 -9.91 -3.31 1.88
C GLY A 40 -8.95 -2.18 1.53
N LYS A 41 -7.79 -2.12 2.21
CA LYS A 41 -6.73 -1.15 1.94
C LYS A 41 -6.07 -1.37 0.59
N ILE A 42 -5.80 -2.63 0.21
CA ILE A 42 -5.22 -2.96 -1.09
C ILE A 42 -6.14 -2.51 -2.22
N VAL A 43 -7.43 -2.89 -2.15
CA VAL A 43 -8.41 -2.49 -3.16
C VAL A 43 -8.54 -0.97 -3.19
N HIS A 44 -8.66 -0.31 -2.03
CA HIS A 44 -8.73 1.15 -1.96
C HIS A 44 -7.55 1.84 -2.66
N ALA A 45 -6.32 1.36 -2.42
CA ALA A 45 -5.11 1.94 -2.99
C ALA A 45 -5.05 1.87 -4.52
N PHE A 46 -5.71 0.90 -5.16
CA PHE A 46 -5.83 0.81 -6.63
C PHE A 46 -6.71 1.92 -7.21
N PHE A 47 -7.69 2.41 -6.45
CA PHE A 47 -8.65 3.43 -6.90
C PHE A 47 -8.36 4.82 -6.32
N ASP A 48 -7.39 4.96 -5.41
CA ASP A 48 -6.97 6.26 -4.90
C ASP A 48 -6.28 7.06 -6.00
N LYS A 49 -6.87 8.20 -6.38
CA LYS A 49 -6.36 9.05 -7.46
C LYS A 49 -4.97 9.61 -7.20
N ARG A 50 -4.57 9.73 -5.92
CA ARG A 50 -3.20 10.11 -5.51
C ARG A 50 -2.17 9.07 -5.95
N ASN A 51 -2.56 7.79 -5.98
CA ASN A 51 -1.73 6.68 -6.47
C ASN A 51 -1.77 6.54 -8.00
N LEU A 52 -2.82 7.06 -8.64
CA LEU A 52 -2.94 7.10 -10.10
C LEU A 52 -2.21 8.29 -10.74
N ARG A 53 -1.49 9.10 -9.94
CA ARG A 53 -0.79 10.31 -10.39
C ARG A 53 -1.72 11.33 -11.05
N GLN A 54 -2.99 11.34 -10.66
CA GLN A 54 -3.99 12.29 -11.13
C GLN A 54 -4.00 13.53 -10.23
N GLU A 55 -4.29 14.70 -10.80
CA GLU A 55 -4.27 15.97 -10.05
C GLU A 55 -5.46 16.17 -9.10
N SER A 56 -6.50 15.35 -9.22
CA SER A 56 -7.71 15.45 -8.40
C SER A 56 -7.70 14.48 -7.21
N GLU A 57 -8.24 14.92 -6.08
CA GLU A 57 -8.43 14.09 -4.88
C GLU A 57 -9.62 13.12 -5.01
N GLY A 58 -9.64 12.13 -4.10
CA GLY A 58 -10.70 11.14 -3.97
C GLY A 58 -10.43 9.83 -4.72
N LEU A 59 -11.50 9.07 -4.92
CA LEU A 59 -11.44 7.74 -5.54
C LEU A 59 -11.93 7.77 -6.98
N ALA A 60 -11.27 6.98 -7.83
CA ALA A 60 -11.78 6.60 -9.13
C ALA A 60 -12.86 5.52 -8.98
N ASP A 61 -13.91 5.59 -9.80
CA ASP A 61 -14.94 4.54 -9.85
C ASP A 61 -14.45 3.32 -10.63
N GLU A 62 -13.62 3.55 -11.65
CA GLU A 62 -13.00 2.53 -12.48
C GLU A 62 -11.56 2.92 -12.83
N ILE A 63 -10.72 1.93 -13.13
CA ILE A 63 -9.36 2.13 -13.62
C ILE A 63 -9.16 1.44 -14.97
N ASN A 64 -8.45 2.09 -15.88
CA ASN A 64 -8.11 1.50 -17.19
C ASN A 64 -6.77 0.75 -17.12
N PHE A 65 -6.27 0.26 -18.27
CA PHE A 65 -5.01 -0.48 -18.29
C PHE A 65 -3.78 0.38 -17.97
N GLU A 66 -3.77 1.66 -18.33
CA GLU A 66 -2.68 2.60 -18.01
C GLU A 66 -2.64 2.90 -16.50
N ASP A 67 -3.80 3.12 -15.89
CA ASP A 67 -3.97 3.26 -14.44
C ASP A 67 -3.47 2.00 -13.72
N PHE A 68 -3.86 0.82 -14.21
CA PHE A 68 -3.38 -0.46 -13.68
C PHE A 68 -1.86 -0.57 -13.77
N LEU A 69 -1.25 -0.26 -14.93
CA LEU A 69 0.21 -0.25 -15.09
C LEU A 69 0.89 0.75 -14.15
N THR A 70 0.26 1.89 -13.89
CA THR A 70 0.75 2.89 -12.93
C THR A 70 0.84 2.30 -11.53
N ILE A 71 -0.21 1.62 -11.06
CA ILE A 71 -0.20 0.92 -9.78
C ILE A 71 0.86 -0.20 -9.76
N MET A 72 0.91 -1.02 -10.82
CA MET A 72 1.90 -2.11 -10.90
C MET A 72 3.34 -1.60 -10.93
N SER A 73 3.57 -0.37 -11.40
CA SER A 73 4.90 0.24 -11.48
C SER A 73 5.56 0.42 -10.10
N TYR A 74 4.76 0.65 -9.04
CA TYR A 74 5.24 0.74 -7.66
C TYR A 74 5.79 -0.59 -7.13
N PHE A 75 5.42 -1.72 -7.73
CA PHE A 75 5.90 -3.05 -7.33
C PHE A 75 7.03 -3.57 -8.20
N ARG A 76 7.60 -2.75 -9.09
CA ARG A 76 8.78 -3.17 -9.86
C ARG A 76 9.96 -3.46 -8.92
N PRO A 77 10.79 -4.47 -9.22
CA PRO A 77 12.05 -4.66 -8.53
C PRO A 77 13.02 -3.51 -8.85
N ILE A 78 14.05 -3.33 -8.03
CA ILE A 78 15.15 -2.42 -8.34
C ILE A 78 15.90 -2.93 -9.57
N GLU A 79 16.32 -2.02 -10.42
CA GLU A 79 17.23 -2.30 -11.52
C GLU A 79 18.68 -2.04 -11.07
N MET A 80 19.59 -2.97 -11.35
CA MET A 80 20.97 -2.96 -10.81
C MET A 80 21.82 -1.77 -11.30
N ASN A 81 21.32 -0.99 -12.25
CA ASN A 81 21.99 0.13 -12.92
C ASN A 81 21.45 1.50 -12.50
N MET A 82 20.59 1.57 -11.49
CA MET A 82 20.10 2.85 -10.96
C MET A 82 21.19 3.60 -10.19
N ASP A 83 21.29 4.90 -10.41
CA ASP A 83 22.07 5.79 -9.56
C ASP A 83 21.38 6.05 -8.21
N GLU A 84 22.11 6.67 -7.27
CA GLU A 84 21.62 6.93 -5.91
C GLU A 84 20.36 7.82 -5.91
N GLU A 85 20.29 8.82 -6.78
CA GLU A 85 19.13 9.72 -6.87
C GLU A 85 17.91 9.01 -7.45
N GLN A 86 18.10 8.14 -8.44
CA GLN A 86 17.06 7.30 -9.02
C GLN A 86 16.53 6.32 -7.98
N LEU A 87 17.41 5.71 -7.19
CA LEU A 87 17.04 4.80 -6.12
C LEU A 87 16.24 5.53 -5.03
N ASP A 88 16.67 6.71 -4.59
CA ASP A 88 15.95 7.51 -3.61
C ASP A 88 14.55 7.91 -4.11
N ARG A 89 14.44 8.39 -5.36
CA ARG A 89 13.13 8.69 -5.97
C ARG A 89 12.24 7.45 -6.02
N PHE A 90 12.78 6.31 -6.46
CA PHE A 90 12.02 5.06 -6.56
C PHE A 90 11.52 4.57 -5.19
N ARG A 91 12.39 4.67 -4.19
CA ARG A 91 12.07 4.36 -2.80
C ARG A 91 10.99 5.29 -2.26
N LYS A 92 11.10 6.60 -2.50
CA LYS A 92 10.13 7.60 -2.08
C LYS A 92 8.77 7.38 -2.74
N GLU A 93 8.72 7.01 -4.02
CA GLU A 93 7.48 6.67 -4.72
C GLU A 93 6.77 5.45 -4.10
N LYS A 94 7.53 4.38 -3.76
CA LYS A 94 6.98 3.20 -3.07
C LYS A 94 6.43 3.54 -1.69
N LEU A 95 7.20 4.28 -0.89
CA LEU A 95 6.77 4.70 0.44
C LEU A 95 5.55 5.62 0.37
N LYS A 96 5.48 6.49 -0.64
CA LYS A 96 4.33 7.37 -0.84
C LYS A 96 3.06 6.58 -1.18
N PHE A 97 3.17 5.55 -2.02
CA PHE A 97 2.06 4.64 -2.28
C PHE A 97 1.57 3.95 -1.00
N LEU A 98 2.48 3.41 -0.18
CA LEU A 98 2.12 2.77 1.10
C LEU A 98 1.53 3.77 2.10
N PHE A 99 2.03 4.99 2.12
CA PHE A 99 1.50 6.07 2.95
C PHE A 99 0.04 6.34 2.59
N HIS A 100 -0.27 6.58 1.31
CA HIS A 100 -1.65 6.79 0.85
C HIS A 100 -2.56 5.59 1.09
N MET A 101 -2.02 4.37 1.16
CA MET A 101 -2.79 3.17 1.50
C MET A 101 -3.26 3.18 2.96
N TYR A 102 -2.54 3.85 3.86
CA TYR A 102 -2.88 3.93 5.28
C TYR A 102 -3.63 5.22 5.65
N ASP A 103 -3.26 6.36 5.08
CA ASP A 103 -3.96 7.65 5.16
C ASP A 103 -5.26 7.60 4.32
N SER A 104 -6.33 7.19 5.00
CA SER A 104 -7.61 6.81 4.41
C SER A 104 -8.57 7.99 4.27
N ASP A 105 -8.44 9.00 5.12
CA ASP A 105 -9.25 10.23 5.07
C ASP A 105 -8.58 11.38 4.29
N HIS A 106 -7.35 11.16 3.82
CA HIS A 106 -6.60 12.07 2.97
C HIS A 106 -6.17 13.36 3.67
N ASP A 107 -6.08 13.36 5.00
CA ASP A 107 -5.66 14.53 5.76
C ASP A 107 -4.12 14.74 5.76
N GLY A 108 -3.38 13.82 5.14
CA GLY A 108 -1.93 13.89 4.98
C GLY A 108 -1.14 13.38 6.19
N LYS A 109 -1.79 12.71 7.14
CA LYS A 109 -1.16 12.05 8.28
C LYS A 109 -1.83 10.70 8.56
N ILE A 110 -1.04 9.71 8.96
CA ILE A 110 -1.60 8.47 9.48
C ILE A 110 -1.91 8.69 10.96
N THR A 111 -3.18 8.90 11.26
CA THR A 111 -3.64 9.14 12.63
C THR A 111 -3.50 7.88 13.49
N LEU A 112 -3.51 8.04 14.82
CA LEU A 112 -3.53 6.90 15.74
C LEU A 112 -4.74 5.98 15.49
N GLN A 113 -5.88 6.55 15.12
CA GLN A 113 -7.08 5.76 14.85
C GLN A 113 -6.91 4.90 13.59
N GLU A 114 -6.36 5.46 12.50
CA GLU A 114 -6.09 4.70 11.28
C GLU A 114 -5.04 3.62 11.51
N TYR A 115 -3.98 3.95 12.24
CA TYR A 115 -2.94 2.98 12.59
C TYR A 115 -3.49 1.84 13.45
N ARG A 116 -4.30 2.15 14.47
CA ARG A 116 -5.01 1.14 15.29
C ARG A 116 -5.89 0.23 14.42
N ASN A 117 -6.67 0.81 13.51
CA ASN A 117 -7.54 0.02 12.63
C ASN A 117 -6.73 -1.00 11.81
N VAL A 118 -5.59 -0.58 11.25
CA VAL A 118 -4.70 -1.47 10.48
C VAL A 118 -4.10 -2.57 11.37
N VAL A 119 -3.64 -2.23 12.58
CA VAL A 119 -3.07 -3.22 13.52
C VAL A 119 -4.14 -4.21 13.98
N GLU A 120 -5.35 -3.74 14.30
CA GLU A 120 -6.49 -4.60 14.65
C GLU A 120 -6.86 -5.53 13.49
N GLU A 121 -6.90 -5.03 12.24
CA GLU A 121 -7.14 -5.84 11.03
C GLU A 121 -6.07 -6.93 10.89
N LEU A 122 -4.79 -6.57 10.93
CA LEU A 122 -3.66 -7.52 10.77
C LEU A 122 -3.64 -8.59 11.86
N LEU A 123 -4.03 -8.26 13.08
CA LEU A 123 -4.04 -9.19 14.21
C LEU A 123 -5.37 -9.94 14.38
N SER A 124 -6.41 -9.58 13.63
CA SER A 124 -7.75 -10.18 13.74
C SER A 124 -7.77 -11.70 13.51
N GLY A 125 -6.82 -12.24 12.75
CA GLY A 125 -6.68 -13.66 12.51
C GLY A 125 -6.07 -14.45 13.67
N ASN A 126 -5.59 -13.78 14.73
CA ASN A 126 -4.97 -14.43 15.88
C ASN A 126 -6.00 -14.64 17.01
N PRO A 127 -6.46 -15.88 17.27
CA PRO A 127 -7.49 -16.16 18.28
C PRO A 127 -7.01 -15.96 19.73
N HIS A 128 -5.70 -15.79 19.95
CA HIS A 128 -5.11 -15.58 21.26
C HIS A 128 -4.87 -14.11 21.60
N LEU A 129 -5.16 -13.19 20.66
CA LEU A 129 -4.88 -11.77 20.85
C LEU A 129 -6.19 -11.01 21.06
N GLU A 130 -6.35 -10.47 22.26
CA GLU A 130 -7.50 -9.63 22.60
C GLU A 130 -7.41 -8.28 21.89
N LYS A 131 -8.56 -7.69 21.51
CA LYS A 131 -8.60 -6.37 20.86
C LYS A 131 -7.90 -5.28 21.68
N GLU A 132 -7.97 -5.36 23.00
CA GLU A 132 -7.28 -4.42 23.89
C GLU A 132 -5.75 -4.54 23.75
N SER A 133 -5.22 -5.74 23.57
CA SER A 133 -3.79 -5.96 23.32
C SER A 133 -3.34 -5.34 21.98
N ALA A 134 -4.14 -5.48 20.92
CA ALA A 134 -3.86 -4.86 19.62
C ALA A 134 -3.79 -3.33 19.73
N ARG A 135 -4.69 -2.73 20.52
CA ARG A 135 -4.68 -1.29 20.81
C ARG A 135 -3.43 -0.87 21.58
N SER A 136 -3.05 -1.61 22.61
CA SER A 136 -1.82 -1.32 23.37
C SER A 136 -0.57 -1.40 22.50
N ILE A 137 -0.51 -2.37 21.56
CA ILE A 137 0.58 -2.47 20.59
C ILE A 137 0.61 -1.24 19.68
N ALA A 138 -0.55 -0.84 19.13
CA ALA A 138 -0.65 0.32 18.26
C ALA A 138 -0.25 1.62 18.98
N ASP A 139 -0.68 1.79 20.23
CA ASP A 139 -0.35 2.95 21.06
C ASP A 139 1.15 3.02 21.37
N GLY A 140 1.74 1.89 21.75
CA GLY A 140 3.18 1.80 22.01
C GLY A 140 4.01 2.14 20.77
N ALA A 141 3.67 1.56 19.63
CA ALA A 141 4.37 1.82 18.37
C ALA A 141 4.18 3.27 17.88
N MET A 142 2.99 3.87 18.07
CA MET A 142 2.78 5.28 17.75
C MET A 142 3.61 6.20 18.65
N MET A 143 3.75 5.88 19.94
CA MET A 143 4.58 6.66 20.85
C MET A 143 6.07 6.55 20.50
N GLU A 144 6.53 5.39 20.05
CA GLU A 144 7.87 5.20 19.50
C GLU A 144 8.07 6.04 18.23
N ALA A 145 7.10 6.03 17.30
CA ALA A 145 7.13 6.86 16.10
C ALA A 145 7.23 8.35 16.43
N ALA A 146 6.42 8.83 17.39
CA ALA A 146 6.50 10.19 17.91
C ALA A 146 7.91 10.51 18.44
N SER A 147 8.48 9.64 19.27
CA SER A 147 9.81 9.86 19.85
C SER A 147 10.91 9.94 18.78
N ILE A 148 10.80 9.17 17.70
CA ILE A 148 11.74 9.20 16.57
C ILE A 148 11.61 10.51 15.78
N CYS A 149 10.38 10.98 15.59
CA CYS A 149 10.08 12.01 14.60
C CYS A 149 10.07 13.44 15.14
N VAL A 150 9.55 13.65 16.35
CA VAL A 150 9.44 14.95 17.04
C VAL A 150 10.36 15.06 18.27
N GLY A 151 10.98 13.96 18.71
CA GLY A 151 11.86 13.97 19.88
C GLY A 151 11.08 14.06 21.21
N GLN A 152 11.61 14.77 22.20
CA GLN A 152 10.90 15.00 23.47
C GLN A 152 9.71 15.94 23.25
N MET A 153 8.50 15.37 23.25
CA MET A 153 7.28 16.17 23.24
C MET A 153 7.10 16.90 24.57
N GLY A 154 6.68 18.17 24.50
CA GLY A 154 6.26 18.92 25.67
C GLY A 154 5.01 18.32 26.32
N PRO A 155 4.73 18.62 27.61
CA PRO A 155 3.60 18.03 28.34
C PRO A 155 2.23 18.29 27.70
N ASP A 156 2.09 19.36 26.91
CA ASP A 156 0.85 19.74 26.22
C ASP A 156 0.87 19.42 24.71
N GLN A 157 1.96 18.84 24.21
CA GLN A 157 2.11 18.55 22.78
C GLN A 157 1.52 17.17 22.47
N VAL A 158 0.52 17.16 21.59
CA VAL A 158 -0.12 15.93 21.11
C VAL A 158 0.45 15.58 19.76
N TYR A 159 0.92 14.34 19.59
CA TYR A 159 1.29 13.83 18.28
C TYR A 159 0.02 13.56 17.47
N GLU A 160 -0.21 14.38 16.45
CA GLU A 160 -1.44 14.31 15.67
C GLU A 160 -1.50 13.10 14.74
N GLY A 161 -0.35 12.53 14.39
CA GLY A 161 -0.23 11.40 13.48
C GLY A 161 1.11 11.40 12.74
N ILE A 162 1.37 10.32 12.02
CA ILE A 162 2.60 10.14 11.25
C ILE A 162 2.44 10.88 9.93
N THR A 163 3.19 11.96 9.73
CA THR A 163 3.27 12.66 8.43
C THR A 163 4.07 11.84 7.41
N PHE A 164 4.04 12.21 6.13
CA PHE A 164 4.85 11.51 5.13
C PHE A 164 6.36 11.65 5.42
N GLU A 165 6.81 12.80 5.88
CA GLU A 165 8.20 13.03 6.29
C GLU A 165 8.59 12.13 7.47
N ASP A 166 7.70 11.96 8.43
CA ASP A 166 7.88 11.05 9.55
C ASP A 166 7.93 9.59 9.09
N PHE A 167 7.05 9.22 8.16
CA PHE A 167 7.07 7.91 7.52
C PHE A 167 8.42 7.65 6.83
N LEU A 168 8.95 8.62 6.08
CA LEU A 168 10.28 8.47 5.48
C LEU A 168 11.37 8.22 6.53
N LYS A 169 11.38 8.97 7.64
CA LYS A 169 12.35 8.78 8.74
C LYS A 169 12.25 7.38 9.34
N MET A 170 11.03 6.93 9.66
CA MET A 170 10.80 5.60 10.25
C MET A 170 11.31 4.46 9.36
N TRP A 171 11.26 4.65 8.04
CA TRP A 171 11.68 3.62 7.09
C TRP A 171 13.17 3.70 6.72
N GLN A 172 13.94 4.73 7.09
CA GLN A 172 15.34 4.95 6.62
C GLN A 172 16.27 3.74 6.77
N GLY A 173 16.09 2.90 7.79
CA GLY A 173 16.90 1.69 8.02
C GLY A 173 16.39 0.40 7.37
N ILE A 174 15.30 0.47 6.60
CA ILE A 174 14.65 -0.70 5.99
C ILE A 174 14.70 -0.59 4.47
N ASP A 175 15.23 -1.61 3.80
CA ASP A 175 15.30 -1.68 2.34
C ASP A 175 13.93 -2.05 1.75
N ILE A 176 12.98 -1.10 1.75
CA ILE A 176 11.59 -1.30 1.28
C ILE A 176 11.53 -1.82 -0.16
N GLU A 177 12.47 -1.40 -0.99
CA GLU A 177 12.70 -1.88 -2.34
C GLU A 177 12.82 -3.41 -2.49
N THR A 178 13.36 -4.09 -1.48
CA THR A 178 13.53 -5.55 -1.45
C THR A 178 12.29 -6.24 -0.90
N LYS A 179 11.43 -5.50 -0.19
CA LYS A 179 10.20 -6.01 0.45
C LYS A 179 8.97 -5.81 -0.44
N MET A 180 8.86 -4.66 -1.10
CA MET A 180 7.72 -4.28 -1.93
C MET A 180 8.05 -4.47 -3.41
N HIS A 181 8.16 -5.73 -3.86
CA HIS A 181 8.37 -6.05 -5.27
C HIS A 181 7.59 -7.29 -5.70
N VAL A 182 7.18 -7.31 -6.97
CA VAL A 182 6.53 -8.44 -7.62
C VAL A 182 7.30 -8.83 -8.87
N ARG A 183 7.57 -10.13 -9.04
CA ARG A 183 8.21 -10.65 -10.24
C ARG A 183 7.16 -11.03 -11.29
N PHE A 184 6.86 -10.09 -12.18
CA PHE A 184 5.82 -10.23 -13.22
C PHE A 184 6.04 -11.39 -14.21
N LEU A 185 7.27 -11.91 -14.32
CA LEU A 185 7.61 -13.03 -15.19
C LEU A 185 7.31 -14.40 -14.56
N ASN A 186 7.21 -14.49 -13.24
CA ASN A 186 6.98 -15.75 -12.51
C ASN A 186 5.51 -15.95 -12.10
N MET A 187 4.61 -15.07 -12.54
CA MET A 187 3.19 -15.16 -12.22
C MET A 187 2.47 -16.03 -13.24
N GLU A 188 2.66 -17.35 -13.19
CA GLU A 188 1.78 -18.28 -13.92
C GLU A 188 0.32 -17.96 -13.56
N PRO A 189 -0.58 -17.81 -14.55
CA PRO A 189 -2.01 -17.79 -14.27
C PRO A 189 -2.32 -19.05 -13.47
N ILE A 190 -2.82 -18.91 -12.24
CA ILE A 190 -3.34 -20.05 -11.49
C ILE A 190 -4.41 -20.64 -12.40
N ALA A 191 -4.15 -21.83 -12.93
CA ALA A 191 -5.09 -22.53 -13.77
C ALA A 191 -6.38 -22.67 -12.96
N HIS A 192 -7.46 -22.07 -13.46
CA HIS A 192 -8.78 -22.29 -12.88
C HIS A 192 -9.05 -23.80 -12.93
N CYS A 193 -9.05 -24.46 -11.78
CA CYS A 193 -9.62 -25.79 -11.67
C CYS A 193 -11.13 -25.63 -11.87
N TYR A 194 -11.64 -26.30 -12.91
CA TYR A 194 -13.04 -26.40 -13.27
C TYR A 194 -13.90 -27.01 -12.17
#